data_AF-A0A662JCZ6-F1
#
_entry.id   AF-A0A662JCZ6-F1
#
_cell.length_a   1.000
_cell.length_b   1.000
_cell.length_c   1.000
_cell.angle_alpha   90.00
_cell.angle_beta   90.00
_cell.angle_gamma   90.00
#
_symmetry.space_group_name_H-M   'P 1'
#
loop_
_entity.id
_entity.type
_entity.pdbx_description
1 polymer ?
#
loop_
_entity_poly.entity_id
_entity_poly.type
_entity_poly.pdbx_seq_one_letter_code
_entity_poly.pdbx_strand_id
1 'polypeptide(L)'
;MVNVVSIEELGLATLRKISSLYIKDPITHVYLMYDLMYEFDRTSVYMVIDNNDIKGYMLIWRGGVKLGIHIWGYESSIATHLIKHIPLSEESIIQVYNEGMLPIIIEFLKGKATLK
;
A
#
# COMPACT_ATOMS: atom_id res chain seq x y z
N MET A 1 17.80 -6.20 -2.80
CA MET A 1 16.98 -6.50 -3.99
C MET A 1 15.56 -6.22 -3.57
N VAL A 2 14.90 -5.27 -4.23
CA VAL A 2 13.58 -4.80 -3.82
C VAL A 2 12.50 -5.66 -4.48
N ASN A 3 11.75 -6.41 -3.68
CA ASN A 3 10.66 -7.25 -4.17
C ASN A 3 9.31 -6.64 -3.83
N VAL A 4 8.37 -6.68 -4.77
CA VAL A 4 6.97 -6.33 -4.54
C VAL A 4 6.17 -7.62 -4.40
N VAL A 5 5.52 -7.82 -3.25
CA VAL A 5 4.76 -9.06 -2.95
C VAL A 5 3.28 -8.72 -2.78
N SER A 6 2.41 -9.56 -3.36
CA SER A 6 0.96 -9.49 -3.19
C SER A 6 0.49 -10.22 -1.93
N ILE A 7 -0.59 -9.74 -1.33
CA ILE A 7 -1.26 -10.38 -0.19
C ILE A 7 -1.72 -11.82 -0.50
N GLU A 8 -2.03 -12.13 -1.76
CA GLU A 8 -2.49 -13.47 -2.18
C GLU A 8 -1.40 -14.54 -2.03
N GLU A 9 -0.14 -14.12 -1.90
CA GLU A 9 1.03 -14.97 -1.71
C GLU A 9 1.46 -15.04 -0.22
N LEU A 10 0.56 -14.72 0.72
CA LEU A 10 0.93 -14.57 2.14
C LEU A 10 1.40 -15.88 2.78
N GLY A 11 2.71 -15.94 3.03
CA GLY A 11 3.29 -16.88 3.99
C GLY A 11 3.21 -16.34 5.42
N LEU A 12 3.24 -17.25 6.40
CA LEU A 12 3.28 -16.94 7.85
C LEU A 12 4.38 -15.91 8.21
N ALA A 13 5.50 -15.92 7.48
CA ALA A 13 6.59 -14.97 7.68
C ALA A 13 6.19 -13.51 7.39
N THR A 14 5.37 -13.28 6.36
CA THR A 14 4.89 -11.93 6.00
C THR A 14 3.89 -11.44 7.06
N LEU A 15 2.97 -12.30 7.51
CA LEU A 15 2.00 -11.93 8.55
C LEU A 15 2.68 -11.52 9.86
N ARG A 16 3.75 -12.22 10.25
CA ARG A 16 4.56 -11.86 11.44
C ARG A 16 5.17 -10.46 11.31
N LYS A 17 5.60 -10.06 10.12
CA LYS A 17 6.17 -8.72 9.89
C LYS A 17 5.10 -7.63 9.93
N ILE A 18 3.94 -7.89 9.33
CA ILE A 18 2.78 -6.98 9.41
C ILE A 18 2.37 -6.81 10.88
N SER A 19 2.32 -7.91 11.64
CA SER A 19 2.05 -7.88 13.09
C SER A 19 3.07 -7.05 13.85
N SER A 20 4.36 -7.20 13.52
CA SER A 20 5.43 -6.40 14.12
C SER A 20 5.30 -4.91 13.82
N LEU A 21 4.98 -4.53 12.57
CA LEU A 21 4.68 -3.14 12.21
C LEU A 21 3.53 -2.59 13.05
N TYR A 22 2.41 -3.31 13.11
CA TYR A 22 1.25 -2.91 13.88
C TYR A 22 1.55 -2.76 15.39
N ILE A 23 2.27 -3.71 15.99
CA ILE A 23 2.62 -3.62 17.42
C ILE A 23 3.52 -2.40 17.69
N LYS A 24 4.42 -2.08 16.77
CA LYS A 24 5.36 -0.96 16.90
C LYS A 24 4.69 0.40 16.75
N ASP A 25 3.78 0.53 15.79
CA ASP A 25 3.01 1.74 15.51
C ASP A 25 1.55 1.41 15.12
N PRO A 26 0.68 1.19 16.12
CA PRO A 26 -0.69 0.75 15.86
C PRO A 26 -1.51 1.76 15.07
N ILE A 27 -1.30 3.06 15.28
CA ILE A 27 -2.12 4.11 14.68
C ILE A 27 -1.90 4.17 13.17
N THR A 28 -0.63 4.13 12.75
CA THR A 28 -0.29 4.17 11.32
C THR A 28 -0.79 2.92 10.59
N HIS A 29 -0.71 1.77 11.25
CA HIS A 29 -0.91 0.47 10.61
C HIS A 29 -2.27 -0.19 10.93
N VAL A 30 -3.18 0.50 11.63
CA VAL A 30 -4.47 -0.06 12.05
C VAL A 30 -5.29 -0.57 10.86
N TYR A 31 -5.39 0.21 9.78
CA TYR A 31 -6.16 -0.19 8.60
C TYR A 31 -5.52 -1.38 7.88
N LEU A 32 -4.19 -1.43 7.80
CA LEU A 32 -3.50 -2.59 7.22
C LEU A 32 -3.83 -3.87 8.01
N MET A 33 -3.78 -3.81 9.35
CA MET A 33 -4.10 -5.00 10.16
C MET A 33 -5.59 -5.35 10.09
N TYR A 34 -6.47 -4.36 10.26
CA TYR A 34 -7.91 -4.56 10.31
C TYR A 34 -8.44 -5.12 8.98
N ASP A 35 -8.08 -4.50 7.86
CA ASP A 35 -8.59 -4.89 6.55
C ASP A 35 -8.13 -6.31 6.18
N LEU A 36 -6.93 -6.71 6.60
CA LEU A 36 -6.45 -8.08 6.40
C LEU A 36 -7.13 -9.12 7.28
N MET A 37 -7.58 -8.74 8.47
CA MET A 37 -8.27 -9.66 9.38
C MET A 37 -9.75 -9.81 9.05
N TYR A 38 -10.40 -8.72 8.67
CA TYR A 38 -11.87 -8.66 8.60
C TYR A 38 -12.42 -8.43 7.19
N GLU A 39 -11.63 -7.84 6.29
CA GLU A 39 -12.07 -7.44 4.94
C GLU A 39 -11.18 -8.08 3.86
N PHE A 40 -10.63 -9.27 4.13
CA PHE A 40 -9.63 -9.91 3.29
C PHE A 40 -10.05 -10.01 1.81
N ASP A 41 -11.28 -10.48 1.54
CA ASP A 41 -11.81 -10.65 0.17
C ASP A 41 -12.00 -9.31 -0.58
N ARG A 42 -11.98 -8.19 0.13
CA ARG A 42 -12.10 -6.83 -0.42
C ARG A 42 -10.79 -6.08 -0.40
N THR A 43 -9.69 -6.75 -0.03
CA THR A 43 -8.43 -6.10 0.29
C THR A 43 -7.30 -6.65 -0.58
N SER A 44 -6.59 -5.76 -1.25
CA SER A 44 -5.33 -6.08 -1.92
C SER A 44 -4.19 -5.31 -1.25
N VAL A 45 -3.06 -5.96 -0.99
CA VAL A 45 -1.87 -5.28 -0.47
C VAL A 45 -0.67 -5.61 -1.34
N TYR A 46 0.07 -4.57 -1.69
CA TYR A 46 1.38 -4.66 -2.33
C TYR A 46 2.44 -4.20 -1.33
N MET A 47 3.44 -5.02 -1.06
CA MET A 47 4.49 -4.70 -0.09
C MET A 47 5.84 -4.61 -0.75
N VAL A 48 6.60 -3.58 -0.41
CA VAL A 48 8.00 -3.44 -0.79
C VAL A 48 8.86 -4.04 0.31
N ILE A 49 9.55 -5.14 0.01
CA ILE A 49 10.41 -5.84 0.95
C ILE A 49 11.86 -5.67 0.53
N ASP A 50 12.69 -5.22 1.46
CA ASP A 50 14.15 -5.15 1.30
C ASP A 50 14.84 -5.60 2.59
N ASN A 51 15.92 -6.38 2.44
CA ASN A 51 16.64 -7.00 3.57
C ASN A 51 15.72 -7.70 4.58
N ASN A 52 14.71 -8.41 4.07
CA ASN A 52 13.71 -9.13 4.86
C ASN A 52 12.77 -8.26 5.71
N ASP A 53 12.77 -6.93 5.54
CA ASP A 53 11.85 -6.01 6.21
C ASP A 53 10.86 -5.38 5.24
N ILE A 54 9.65 -5.10 5.72
CA ILE A 54 8.68 -4.29 4.98
C ILE A 54 9.16 -2.84 5.01
N LYS A 55 9.53 -2.30 3.85
CA LYS A 55 9.96 -0.89 3.71
C LYS A 55 8.82 0.05 3.33
N GLY A 56 7.76 -0.50 2.77
CA GLY A 56 6.50 0.19 2.52
C GLY A 56 5.42 -0.74 2.02
N TYR A 57 4.20 -0.24 1.96
CA TYR A 57 3.06 -0.95 1.41
C TYR A 57 2.07 0.00 0.76
N MET A 58 1.28 -0.56 -0.16
CA MET A 58 0.04 0.00 -0.63
C MET A 58 -1.09 -0.96 -0.31
N LEU A 59 -2.03 -0.52 0.52
CA LEU A 59 -3.28 -1.20 0.85
C LEU A 59 -4.37 -0.62 -0.03
N ILE A 60 -5.16 -1.48 -0.67
CA ILE A 60 -6.32 -1.13 -1.49
C ILE A 60 -7.52 -1.85 -0.91
N TRP A 61 -8.51 -1.11 -0.44
CA TRP A 61 -9.75 -1.62 0.12
C TRP A 61 -10.96 -1.27 -0.76
N ARG A 62 -11.80 -2.28 -1.02
CA ARG A 62 -12.98 -2.24 -1.93
C ARG A 62 -14.31 -2.41 -1.19
N GLY A 63 -14.44 -1.85 0.01
CA GLY A 63 -15.69 -1.95 0.80
C GLY A 63 -16.56 -0.68 0.78
N GLY A 64 -16.06 0.44 0.27
CA GLY A 64 -16.79 1.72 0.21
C GLY A 64 -17.38 2.05 -1.17
N VAL A 65 -17.95 3.26 -1.29
CA VAL A 65 -18.42 3.84 -2.57
C VAL A 65 -17.26 4.12 -3.53
N LYS A 66 -16.10 4.46 -2.99
CA LYS A 66 -14.83 4.67 -3.70
C LYS A 66 -13.77 3.75 -3.15
N LEU A 67 -12.73 3.47 -3.94
CA LEU A 67 -11.57 2.72 -3.46
C LEU A 67 -10.85 3.52 -2.35
N GLY A 68 -10.59 2.87 -1.23
CA GLY A 68 -9.69 3.39 -0.20
C GLY A 68 -8.27 2.89 -0.47
N ILE A 69 -7.32 3.79 -0.70
CA ILE A 69 -5.92 3.43 -0.93
C ILE A 69 -5.06 4.07 0.14
N HIS A 70 -4.28 3.26 0.87
CA HIS A 70 -3.32 3.73 1.86
C HIS A 70 -1.91 3.41 1.37
N ILE A 71 -1.06 4.43 1.28
CA ILE A 71 0.34 4.27 0.86
C ILE A 71 1.26 4.72 1.99
N TRP A 72 2.06 3.79 2.48
CA TRP A 72 3.05 4.02 3.53
C TRP A 72 4.43 3.54 3.09
N GLY A 73 5.48 4.23 3.54
CA GLY A 73 6.87 3.81 3.33
C GLY A 73 7.86 4.66 4.12
N TYR A 74 8.98 4.04 4.51
CA TYR A 74 10.06 4.73 5.25
C TYR A 74 10.73 5.83 4.43
N GLU A 75 10.84 5.63 3.12
CA GLU A 75 11.49 6.56 2.20
C GLU A 75 10.55 6.89 1.04
N SER A 76 10.67 8.11 0.51
CA SER A 76 9.83 8.57 -0.60
C SER A 76 9.99 7.72 -1.87
N SER A 77 11.20 7.20 -2.10
CA SER A 77 11.57 6.36 -3.26
C SER A 77 10.70 5.09 -3.36
N ILE A 78 10.20 4.58 -2.23
CA ILE A 78 9.35 3.40 -2.15
C ILE A 78 8.07 3.54 -2.98
N ALA A 79 7.55 4.78 -3.10
CA ALA A 79 6.37 5.05 -3.90
C ALA A 79 6.53 4.55 -5.35
N THR A 80 7.72 4.67 -5.95
CA THR A 80 7.97 4.26 -7.35
C THR A 80 7.65 2.79 -7.63
N HIS A 81 7.82 1.92 -6.62
CA HIS A 81 7.51 0.51 -6.72
C HIS A 81 6.01 0.20 -6.57
N LEU A 82 5.29 1.04 -5.83
CA LEU A 82 3.88 0.82 -5.47
C LEU A 82 2.92 1.46 -6.47
N ILE A 83 3.21 2.66 -6.95
CA ILE A 83 2.28 3.47 -7.77
C ILE A 83 1.81 2.78 -9.05
N LYS A 84 2.63 1.89 -9.62
CA LYS A 84 2.30 1.11 -10.81
C LYS A 84 1.12 0.15 -10.62
N HIS A 85 0.73 -0.11 -9.37
CA HIS A 85 -0.39 -0.98 -9.00
C HIS A 85 -1.66 -0.20 -8.61
N ILE A 86 -1.65 1.14 -8.70
CA ILE A 86 -2.85 1.95 -8.42
C ILE A 86 -3.92 1.62 -9.47
N PRO A 87 -5.14 1.22 -9.09
CA PRO A 87 -6.25 1.06 -10.02
C PRO A 87 -6.64 2.42 -10.62
N LEU A 88 -6.60 2.53 -11.94
CA LEU A 88 -6.87 3.79 -12.65
C LEU A 88 -8.29 3.86 -13.26
N SER A 89 -9.02 2.75 -13.26
CA SER A 89 -10.38 2.64 -13.82
C SER A 89 -11.50 2.99 -12.84
N GLU A 90 -11.17 3.17 -11.56
CA GLU A 90 -12.12 3.37 -10.47
C GLU A 90 -11.78 4.66 -9.72
N GLU A 91 -12.79 5.36 -9.21
CA GLU A 91 -12.54 6.50 -8.35
C GLU A 91 -11.96 6.04 -7.00
N SER A 92 -10.87 6.69 -6.58
CA SER A 92 -10.16 6.35 -5.34
C SER A 92 -9.86 7.56 -4.48
N ILE A 93 -9.85 7.37 -3.17
CA ILE A 93 -9.24 8.29 -2.20
C ILE A 93 -7.90 7.68 -1.80
N ILE A 94 -6.81 8.44 -1.96
CA ILE A 94 -5.45 8.00 -1.65
C ILE A 94 -4.94 8.74 -0.42
N GLN A 95 -4.75 8.02 0.68
CA GLN A 95 -4.07 8.50 1.88
C GLN A 95 -2.57 8.17 1.80
N VAL A 96 -1.74 9.22 1.86
CA VAL A 96 -0.29 9.12 1.76
C VAL A 96 0.32 9.52 3.10
N TYR A 97 1.04 8.60 3.74
CA TYR A 97 1.54 8.80 5.11
C TYR A 97 2.88 9.55 5.17
N ASN A 98 3.65 9.53 4.09
CA ASN A 98 4.91 10.25 3.98
C ASN A 98 4.75 11.34 2.91
N GLU A 99 4.79 12.61 3.33
CA GLU A 99 4.62 13.77 2.44
C GLU A 99 5.59 13.77 1.26
N GLY A 100 6.81 13.26 1.47
CA GLY A 100 7.81 13.17 0.40
C GLY A 100 7.41 12.24 -0.75
N MET A 101 6.43 11.36 -0.58
CA MET A 101 5.87 10.53 -1.65
C MET A 101 4.87 11.27 -2.54
N LEU A 102 4.26 12.37 -2.05
CA LEU A 102 3.19 13.07 -2.78
C LEU A 102 3.63 13.55 -4.18
N PRO A 103 4.80 14.20 -4.37
CA PRO A 103 5.22 14.64 -5.70
C PRO A 103 5.31 13.49 -6.71
N ILE A 104 5.84 12.34 -6.29
CA ILE A 104 6.02 11.15 -7.13
C ILE A 104 4.66 10.57 -7.53
N ILE A 105 3.73 10.46 -6.59
CA ILE A 105 2.38 9.93 -6.83
C ILE A 105 1.60 10.88 -7.75
N ILE A 106 1.65 12.19 -7.50
CA ILE A 106 0.96 13.19 -8.31
C ILE A 106 1.51 13.21 -9.74
N GLU A 107 2.83 13.17 -9.93
CA GLU A 107 3.46 13.12 -11.25
C GLU A 107 3.01 11.88 -12.03
N PHE A 108 3.03 10.71 -11.38
CA PHE A 108 2.54 9.47 -11.97
C PHE A 108 1.08 9.59 -12.41
N LEU A 109 0.18 10.08 -11.55
CA LEU A 109 -1.24 10.20 -11.86
C LEU A 109 -1.52 11.22 -12.97
N LYS A 110 -0.81 12.37 -12.97
CA LYS A 110 -0.89 13.35 -14.07
C LYS A 110 -0.51 12.73 -15.41
N GLY A 111 0.53 11.91 -15.44
CA GLY A 111 0.95 11.19 -16.65
C GLY A 111 -0.05 10.15 -17.15
N LYS A 112 -1.04 9.76 -16.33
CA LYS A 112 -2.13 8.84 -16.72
C LYS A 112 -3.41 9.57 -17.11
N ALA A 113 -3.63 10.78 -16.60
CA ALA A 113 -4.79 11.60 -16.92
C ALA A 113 -4.85 12.05 -18.41
N THR A 114 -3.70 12.09 -19.10
CA THR A 114 -3.57 12.46 -20.51
C THR A 114 -3.90 11.33 -21.50
N LEU A 115 -4.19 10.12 -21.02
CA LEU A 115 -4.66 9.00 -21.83
C LEU A 115 -6.20 8.98 -21.82
N LYS A 116 -6.82 9.99 -22.42
CA LYS A 116 -8.25 9.98 -22.79
C LYS A 116 -8.39 10.18 -24.29
#